data_AF-A0A842HX32-F1
#
_entry.id   AF-A0A842HX32-F1
#
_cell.length_a   1.000
_cell.length_b   1.000
_cell.length_c   1.000
_cell.angle_alpha   90.00
_cell.angle_beta   90.00
_cell.angle_gamma   90.00
#
_symmetry.space_group_name_H-M   'P 1'
#
loop_
_entity.id
_entity.type
_entity.pdbx_description
1 polymer ?
#
loop_
_entity_poly.entity_id
_entity_poly.type
_entity_poly.pdbx_seq_one_letter_code
_entity_poly.pdbx_strand_id
1 'polypeptide(L)'
;MAIAALRERIEAIEARQVYAEDRLGIHECLWRYCRGLDRHDEELESSAFWPDAQVNYGHAFSGSLADFIAWGNQGHDSFFDMHQHHLTNVTVDIDGDRAHVESYLINLMRRKDEKLDIGGARYIDLFEKRDGEWRILIREYLPDVRTEGPATVTGLGLPPSGPGRWDREDLSYARPLQRRPANDPAATAWRK
;
A
#
# COMPACT_ATOMS: atom_id res chain seq x y z
N MET A 1 48.26 11.43 3.70
CA MET A 1 47.66 10.11 3.46
C MET A 1 46.39 9.87 4.29
N ALA A 2 46.39 10.09 5.62
CA ALA A 2 45.19 9.84 6.45
C ALA A 2 43.93 10.66 6.09
N ILE A 3 44.08 11.97 5.78
CA ILE A 3 42.92 12.82 5.42
C ILE A 3 42.24 12.37 4.14
N ALA A 4 43.00 11.96 3.12
CA ALA A 4 42.44 11.48 1.86
C ALA A 4 41.63 10.18 2.05
N ALA A 5 42.18 9.23 2.80
CA ALA A 5 41.48 7.98 3.13
C ALA A 5 40.20 8.22 3.97
N LEU A 6 40.19 9.22 4.84
CA LEU A 6 38.98 9.60 5.58
C LEU A 6 37.91 10.21 4.68
N ARG A 7 38.29 11.04 3.70
CA ARG A 7 37.34 11.61 2.73
C ARG A 7 36.67 10.53 1.88
N GLU A 8 37.46 9.64 1.30
CA GLU A 8 36.95 8.52 0.51
C GLU A 8 35.98 7.64 1.32
N ARG A 9 36.30 7.38 2.59
CA ARG A 9 35.40 6.64 3.48
C ARG A 9 34.10 7.37 3.77
N ILE A 10 34.13 8.70 3.93
CA ILE A 10 32.93 9.51 4.15
C ILE A 10 32.04 9.48 2.90
N GLU A 11 32.61 9.72 1.72
CA GLU A 11 31.88 9.68 0.44
C GLU A 11 31.21 8.32 0.23
N ALA A 12 31.90 7.21 0.54
CA ALA A 12 31.33 5.86 0.47
C ALA A 12 30.26 5.57 1.55
N ILE A 13 30.26 6.28 2.68
CA ILE A 13 29.19 6.19 3.68
C ILE A 13 27.98 6.99 3.22
N GLU A 14 28.19 8.22 2.76
CA GLU A 14 27.13 9.10 2.26
C GLU A 14 26.40 8.45 1.07
N ALA A 15 27.12 7.87 0.11
CA ALA A 15 26.50 7.17 -1.01
C ALA A 15 25.63 5.98 -0.56
N ARG A 16 26.09 5.21 0.44
CA ARG A 16 25.29 4.09 1.00
C ARG A 16 24.10 4.58 1.81
N GLN A 17 24.23 5.70 2.50
CA GLN A 17 23.14 6.32 3.24
C GLN A 17 22.06 6.79 2.29
N VAL A 18 22.41 7.56 1.25
CA VAL A 18 21.48 8.03 0.22
C VAL A 18 20.75 6.85 -0.42
N TYR A 19 21.48 5.81 -0.82
CA TYR A 19 20.86 4.60 -1.39
C TYR A 19 19.87 3.92 -0.42
N ALA A 20 20.19 3.85 0.87
CA ALA A 20 19.30 3.26 1.87
C ALA A 20 18.05 4.12 2.12
N GLU A 21 18.20 5.45 2.17
CA GLU A 21 17.11 6.41 2.31
C GLU A 21 16.18 6.38 1.10
N ASP A 22 16.73 6.32 -0.11
CA ASP A 22 15.95 6.23 -1.35
C ASP A 22 15.14 4.94 -1.43
N ARG A 23 15.75 3.80 -1.11
CA ARG A 23 15.03 2.53 -1.01
C ARG A 23 13.91 2.61 0.01
N LEU A 24 14.17 3.16 1.20
CA LEU A 24 13.16 3.29 2.24
C LEU A 24 12.00 4.19 1.77
N GLY A 25 12.28 5.33 1.14
CA GLY A 25 11.27 6.23 0.59
C GLY A 25 10.37 5.54 -0.44
N ILE A 26 10.93 4.72 -1.33
CA ILE A 26 10.17 3.91 -2.29
C ILE A 26 9.26 2.91 -1.55
N HIS A 27 9.79 2.18 -0.57
CA HIS A 27 9.00 1.23 0.23
C HIS A 27 7.86 1.93 1.01
N GLU A 28 8.12 3.11 1.57
CA GLU A 28 7.10 3.90 2.26
C GLU A 28 5.97 4.33 1.31
N CYS A 29 6.27 4.67 0.07
CA CYS A 29 5.24 4.95 -0.95
C CYS A 29 4.35 3.75 -1.22
N LEU A 30 4.97 2.57 -1.43
CA LEU A 30 4.25 1.33 -1.63
C LEU A 30 3.31 1.03 -0.44
N TRP A 31 3.77 1.25 0.79
CA TRP A 31 2.94 1.07 1.99
C TRP A 31 1.83 2.12 2.12
N ARG A 32 2.10 3.38 1.77
CA ARG A 32 1.08 4.44 1.73
C ARG A 32 -0.05 4.07 0.77
N TYR A 33 0.27 3.58 -0.42
CA TYR A 33 -0.72 3.11 -1.39
C TYR A 33 -1.60 2.00 -0.80
N CYS A 34 -1.00 0.87 -0.37
CA CYS A 34 -1.78 -0.26 0.15
C CYS A 34 -2.63 0.13 1.36
N ARG A 35 -2.04 0.89 2.29
CA ARG A 35 -2.77 1.37 3.47
C ARG A 35 -3.89 2.33 3.09
N GLY A 36 -3.66 3.25 2.17
CA GLY A 36 -4.64 4.22 1.71
C GLY A 36 -5.86 3.50 1.11
N LEU A 37 -5.62 2.60 0.15
CA LEU A 37 -6.66 1.78 -0.45
C LEU A 37 -7.41 0.95 0.61
N ASP A 38 -6.71 0.19 1.45
CA ASP A 38 -7.31 -0.67 2.48
C ASP A 38 -8.10 0.09 3.57
N ARG A 39 -7.94 1.41 3.62
CA ARG A 39 -8.66 2.31 4.55
C ARG A 39 -9.59 3.28 3.86
N HIS A 40 -9.70 3.22 2.53
CA HIS A 40 -10.45 4.18 1.72
C HIS A 40 -10.05 5.64 2.04
N ASP A 41 -8.77 5.84 2.31
CA ASP A 41 -8.17 7.15 2.57
C ASP A 41 -7.51 7.65 1.28
N GLU A 42 -8.33 8.28 0.43
CA GLU A 42 -7.93 8.76 -0.90
C GLU A 42 -6.73 9.71 -0.84
N GLU A 43 -6.61 10.53 0.21
CA GLU A 43 -5.46 11.43 0.39
C GLU A 43 -4.17 10.63 0.61
N LEU A 44 -4.22 9.64 1.51
CA LEU A 44 -3.08 8.77 1.79
C LEU A 44 -2.70 7.93 0.57
N GLU A 45 -3.69 7.37 -0.12
CA GLU A 45 -3.49 6.57 -1.33
C GLU A 45 -2.86 7.42 -2.45
N SER A 46 -3.44 8.59 -2.74
CA SER A 46 -2.96 9.52 -3.76
C SER A 46 -1.55 10.03 -3.47
N SER A 47 -1.18 10.16 -2.19
CA SER A 47 0.15 10.65 -1.79
C SER A 47 1.29 9.73 -2.24
N ALA A 48 1.02 8.46 -2.53
CA ALA A 48 2.01 7.52 -3.04
C ALA A 48 2.39 7.76 -4.52
N PHE A 49 1.62 8.59 -5.23
CA PHE A 49 1.78 8.87 -6.65
C PHE A 49 2.09 10.35 -6.90
N TRP A 50 2.73 10.61 -8.03
CA TRP A 50 2.75 11.97 -8.57
C TRP A 50 1.36 12.32 -9.16
N PRO A 51 0.92 13.59 -9.09
CA PRO A 51 -0.39 13.98 -9.65
C PRO A 51 -0.55 13.68 -11.15
N ASP A 52 0.56 13.65 -11.89
CA ASP A 52 0.66 13.31 -13.31
C ASP A 52 0.89 11.81 -13.57
N ALA A 53 0.73 10.96 -12.55
CA ALA A 53 0.95 9.53 -12.71
C ALA A 53 -0.07 8.85 -13.63
N GLN A 54 0.41 7.84 -14.35
CA GLN A 54 -0.39 7.02 -15.26
C GLN A 54 -0.53 5.61 -14.69
N VAL A 55 -1.75 5.08 -14.71
CA VAL A 55 -2.06 3.78 -14.12
C VAL A 55 -2.78 2.90 -15.13
N ASN A 56 -2.31 1.65 -15.25
CA ASN A 56 -2.86 0.66 -16.18
C ASN A 56 -3.07 -0.69 -15.48
N TYR A 57 -4.32 -1.15 -15.50
CA TYR A 57 -4.77 -2.45 -15.00
C TYR A 57 -5.38 -3.26 -16.18
N GLY A 58 -4.96 -2.96 -17.41
CA GLY A 58 -5.43 -3.58 -18.63
C GLY A 58 -6.88 -3.20 -18.95
N HIS A 59 -7.69 -4.19 -19.33
CA HIS A 59 -9.09 -3.96 -19.70
C HIS A 59 -9.96 -3.41 -18.55
N ALA A 60 -9.54 -3.59 -17.29
CA ALA A 60 -10.31 -3.15 -16.14
C ALA A 60 -10.22 -1.63 -15.93
N PHE A 61 -9.04 -1.04 -16.18
CA PHE A 61 -8.79 0.39 -16.02
C PHE A 61 -7.51 0.79 -16.76
N SER A 62 -7.51 1.95 -17.41
CA SER A 62 -6.31 2.63 -17.90
C SER A 62 -6.59 4.12 -17.96
N GLY A 63 -5.79 4.93 -17.26
CA GLY A 63 -6.08 6.36 -17.15
C GLY A 63 -5.26 7.13 -16.14
N SER A 64 -5.80 8.29 -15.75
CA SER A 64 -5.20 9.21 -14.80
C SER A 64 -5.24 8.68 -13.37
N LEU A 65 -4.35 9.19 -12.50
CA LEU A 65 -4.40 8.91 -11.07
C LEU A 65 -5.77 9.26 -10.46
N ALA A 66 -6.34 10.42 -10.78
CA ALA A 66 -7.60 10.86 -10.18
C ALA A 66 -8.75 9.89 -10.48
N ASP A 67 -8.86 9.45 -11.75
CA ASP A 67 -9.86 8.46 -12.15
C ASP A 67 -9.58 7.09 -11.51
N PHE A 68 -8.29 6.73 -11.35
CA PHE A 68 -7.88 5.46 -10.76
C PHE A 68 -8.29 5.35 -9.29
N ILE A 69 -8.03 6.39 -8.49
CA ILE A 69 -8.37 6.42 -7.05
C ILE A 69 -9.89 6.31 -6.87
N ALA A 70 -10.66 7.08 -7.64
CA ALA A 70 -12.11 7.03 -7.59
C ALA A 70 -12.66 5.64 -8.01
N TRP A 71 -12.17 5.11 -9.13
CA TRP A 71 -12.54 3.78 -9.63
C TRP A 71 -12.20 2.68 -8.62
N GLY A 72 -11.00 2.72 -8.04
CA GLY A 72 -10.49 1.74 -7.09
C GLY A 72 -11.34 1.69 -5.83
N ASN A 73 -11.52 2.83 -5.15
CA ASN A 73 -12.30 2.88 -3.91
C ASN A 73 -13.78 2.54 -4.14
N GLN A 74 -14.40 3.07 -5.21
CA GLN A 74 -15.79 2.73 -5.54
C GLN A 74 -15.97 1.23 -5.82
N GLY A 75 -15.05 0.63 -6.56
CA GLY A 75 -15.06 -0.81 -6.84
C GLY A 75 -14.95 -1.61 -5.56
N HIS A 76 -14.00 -1.26 -4.69
CA HIS A 76 -13.80 -1.98 -3.44
C HIS A 76 -14.99 -1.87 -2.49
N ASP A 77 -15.54 -0.66 -2.32
CA ASP A 77 -16.73 -0.46 -1.50
C ASP A 77 -17.92 -1.24 -2.08
N SER A 78 -18.07 -1.31 -3.40
CA SER A 78 -19.21 -1.99 -4.02
C SER A 78 -19.19 -3.50 -3.76
N PHE A 79 -18.04 -4.16 -3.93
CA PHE A 79 -17.95 -5.63 -3.93
C PHE A 79 -17.54 -6.26 -2.60
N PHE A 80 -16.71 -5.57 -1.81
CA PHE A 80 -16.07 -6.16 -0.64
C PHE A 80 -16.64 -5.61 0.68
N ASP A 81 -16.54 -6.42 1.72
CA ASP A 81 -16.73 -5.95 3.11
C ASP A 81 -15.42 -5.92 3.90
N MET A 82 -14.35 -6.46 3.33
CA MET A 82 -12.97 -6.34 3.80
C MET A 82 -12.03 -6.64 2.64
N HIS A 83 -10.92 -5.91 2.56
CA HIS A 83 -9.80 -6.26 1.71
C HIS A 83 -8.47 -5.86 2.34
N GLN A 84 -7.41 -6.59 1.97
CA GLN A 84 -6.04 -6.30 2.35
C GLN A 84 -5.10 -6.52 1.18
N HIS A 85 -4.15 -5.61 1.00
CA HIS A 85 -3.12 -5.69 -0.02
C HIS A 85 -1.74 -5.83 0.64
N HIS A 86 -1.09 -6.97 0.41
CA HIS A 86 0.22 -7.27 0.96
C HIS A 86 1.28 -7.29 -0.14
N LEU A 87 2.27 -6.42 -0.02
CA LEU A 87 3.40 -6.39 -0.93
C LEU A 87 4.57 -7.22 -0.39
N THR A 88 5.11 -8.08 -1.23
CA THR A 88 6.26 -8.95 -0.93
C THR A 88 7.28 -8.88 -2.08
N ASN A 89 8.46 -9.47 -1.85
CA ASN A 89 9.47 -9.69 -2.89
C ASN A 89 9.79 -8.44 -3.75
N VAL A 90 9.91 -7.29 -3.09
CA VAL A 90 10.10 -6.01 -3.77
C VAL A 90 11.53 -5.89 -4.29
N THR A 91 11.69 -5.73 -5.59
CA THR A 91 12.96 -5.39 -6.23
C THR A 91 12.97 -3.90 -6.56
N VAL A 92 14.13 -3.26 -6.40
CA VAL A 92 14.29 -1.82 -6.63
C VAL A 92 15.62 -1.62 -7.34
N ASP A 93 15.55 -1.11 -8.56
CA ASP A 93 16.70 -0.69 -9.37
C ASP A 93 16.67 0.83 -9.52
N ILE A 94 17.62 1.52 -8.87
CA ILE A 94 17.66 2.99 -8.79
C ILE A 94 18.72 3.51 -9.78
N ASP A 95 18.31 4.44 -10.64
CA ASP A 95 19.16 5.18 -11.56
C ASP A 95 18.90 6.69 -11.39
N GLY A 96 19.75 7.33 -10.58
CA GLY A 96 19.61 8.73 -10.21
C GLY A 96 18.26 9.00 -9.54
N ASP A 97 17.46 9.86 -10.16
CA ASP A 97 16.13 10.27 -9.67
C ASP A 97 15.00 9.39 -10.23
N ARG A 98 15.31 8.22 -10.82
CA ARG A 98 14.32 7.25 -11.27
C ARG A 98 14.58 5.87 -10.69
N ALA A 99 13.53 5.09 -10.52
CA ALA A 99 13.69 3.69 -10.12
C ALA A 99 12.67 2.78 -10.79
N HIS A 100 13.13 1.62 -11.25
CA HIS A 100 12.27 0.54 -11.70
C HIS A 100 12.01 -0.40 -10.52
N VAL A 101 10.73 -0.64 -10.24
CA VAL A 101 10.32 -1.37 -9.04
C VAL A 101 9.32 -2.45 -9.41
N GLU A 102 9.63 -3.70 -9.08
CA GLU A 102 8.66 -4.79 -9.11
C GLU A 102 8.25 -5.13 -7.68
N SER A 103 6.94 -5.24 -7.43
CA SER A 103 6.38 -5.68 -6.16
C SER A 103 5.39 -6.81 -6.39
N TYR A 104 5.53 -7.90 -5.64
CA TYR A 104 4.55 -8.99 -5.66
C TYR A 104 3.39 -8.62 -4.74
N LEU A 105 2.17 -8.75 -5.21
CA LEU A 105 0.95 -8.52 -4.46
C LEU A 105 0.32 -9.85 -4.08
N ILE A 106 -0.04 -9.98 -2.81
CA ILE A 106 -1.03 -10.94 -2.31
C ILE A 106 -2.21 -10.12 -1.84
N ASN A 107 -3.39 -10.33 -2.43
CA ASN A 107 -4.63 -9.71 -1.97
C ASN A 107 -5.55 -10.74 -1.33
N LEU A 108 -6.20 -10.31 -0.25
CA LEU A 108 -7.22 -11.05 0.48
C LEU A 108 -8.45 -10.18 0.50
N MET A 109 -9.52 -10.58 -0.18
CA MET A 109 -10.70 -9.74 -0.36
C MET A 109 -11.95 -10.55 -0.07
N ARG A 110 -12.63 -10.21 1.02
CA ARG A 110 -13.92 -10.82 1.38
C ARG A 110 -15.03 -10.03 0.73
N ARG A 111 -15.85 -10.74 -0.04
CA ARG A 111 -16.97 -10.19 -0.79
C ARG A 111 -18.24 -10.21 0.05
N LYS A 112 -19.12 -9.27 -0.25
CA LYS A 112 -20.45 -9.16 0.37
C LYS A 112 -21.37 -10.37 0.10
N ASP A 113 -21.07 -11.15 -0.95
CA ASP A 113 -21.75 -12.41 -1.28
C ASP A 113 -21.14 -13.65 -0.58
N GLU A 114 -20.40 -13.43 0.52
CA GLU A 114 -19.77 -14.46 1.36
C GLU A 114 -18.75 -15.34 0.63
N LYS A 115 -18.06 -14.77 -0.36
CA LYS A 115 -16.88 -15.38 -1.00
C LYS A 115 -15.59 -14.70 -0.54
N LEU A 116 -14.49 -15.44 -0.58
CA LEU A 116 -13.13 -14.91 -0.40
C LEU A 116 -12.41 -15.04 -1.73
N ASP A 117 -11.94 -13.91 -2.23
CA ASP A 117 -10.97 -13.86 -3.31
C ASP A 117 -9.56 -13.83 -2.71
N ILE A 118 -8.71 -14.72 -3.18
CA ILE A 118 -7.26 -14.71 -2.94
C ILE A 118 -6.59 -14.54 -4.30
N GLY A 119 -5.86 -13.45 -4.45
CA GLY A 119 -5.16 -13.11 -5.68
C GLY A 119 -3.66 -12.97 -5.46
N GLY A 120 -2.94 -13.24 -6.54
CA GLY A 120 -1.53 -12.96 -6.70
C GLY A 120 -1.32 -12.13 -7.95
N ALA A 121 -0.51 -11.09 -7.84
CA ALA A 121 -0.21 -10.20 -8.97
C ALA A 121 1.17 -9.57 -8.80
N ARG A 122 1.58 -8.80 -9.79
CA ARG A 122 2.76 -7.93 -9.74
C ARG A 122 2.39 -6.51 -10.09
N TYR A 123 2.95 -5.57 -9.34
CA TYR A 123 3.06 -4.18 -9.76
C TYR A 123 4.43 -3.98 -10.39
N ILE A 124 4.45 -3.45 -11.60
CA ILE A 124 5.65 -2.96 -12.26
C ILE A 124 5.54 -1.45 -12.31
N ASP A 125 6.36 -0.78 -11.51
CA ASP A 125 6.29 0.65 -11.27
C ASP A 125 7.53 1.37 -11.80
N LEU A 126 7.30 2.54 -12.40
CA LEU A 126 8.33 3.56 -12.56
C LEU A 126 8.14 4.58 -11.43
N PHE A 127 9.15 4.69 -10.59
CA PHE A 127 9.25 5.74 -9.58
C PHE A 127 10.09 6.90 -10.10
N GLU A 128 9.74 8.10 -9.65
CA GLU A 128 10.52 9.32 -9.88
C GLU A 128 10.69 10.08 -8.57
N LYS A 129 11.89 10.61 -8.34
CA LYS A 129 12.23 11.47 -7.22
C LYS A 129 12.10 12.93 -7.65
N ARG A 130 11.33 13.73 -6.91
CA ARG A 130 11.26 15.20 -7.08
C ARG A 130 11.38 15.84 -5.72
N ASP A 131 12.24 16.86 -5.61
CA ASP A 131 12.48 17.61 -4.37
C ASP A 131 12.80 16.73 -3.15
N GLY A 132 13.52 15.63 -3.36
CA GLY A 132 13.90 14.70 -2.30
C GLY A 132 12.88 13.60 -1.99
N GLU A 133 11.67 13.66 -2.56
CA GLU A 133 10.60 12.68 -2.33
C GLU A 133 10.46 11.73 -3.52
N TRP A 134 10.39 10.43 -3.25
CA TRP A 134 10.01 9.41 -4.24
C TRP A 134 8.50 9.26 -4.31
N ARG A 135 7.93 9.11 -5.51
CA ARG A 135 6.54 8.66 -5.71
C ARG A 135 6.42 7.85 -7.00
N ILE A 136 5.32 7.11 -7.14
CA ILE A 136 5.00 6.35 -8.34
C ILE A 136 4.60 7.32 -9.46
N LEU A 137 5.24 7.20 -10.62
CA LEU A 137 4.92 7.95 -11.84
C LEU A 137 4.15 7.08 -12.85
N ILE A 138 4.50 5.81 -12.98
CA ILE A 138 3.78 4.86 -13.85
C ILE A 138 3.54 3.58 -13.06
N ARG A 139 2.35 3.01 -13.16
CA ARG A 139 2.01 1.69 -12.63
C ARG A 139 1.38 0.80 -13.70
N GLU A 140 1.99 -0.37 -13.89
CA GLU A 140 1.42 -1.50 -14.62
C GLU A 140 1.05 -2.61 -13.63
N TYR A 141 -0.22 -3.03 -13.65
CA TYR A 141 -0.71 -4.14 -12.84
C TYR A 141 -0.84 -5.41 -13.69
N LEU A 142 -0.18 -6.48 -13.23
CA LEU A 142 -0.14 -7.78 -13.90
C LEU A 142 -0.70 -8.86 -12.97
N PRO A 143 -1.95 -9.30 -13.14
CA PRO A 143 -2.50 -10.40 -12.36
C PRO A 143 -1.88 -11.73 -12.78
N ASP A 144 -1.37 -12.50 -11.83
CA ASP A 144 -0.78 -13.82 -12.08
C ASP A 144 -1.75 -14.95 -11.70
N VAL A 145 -2.55 -14.78 -10.64
CA VAL A 145 -3.55 -15.75 -10.20
C VAL A 145 -4.71 -15.08 -9.47
N ARG A 146 -5.92 -15.64 -9.64
CA ARG A 146 -7.08 -15.32 -8.81
C ARG A 146 -7.86 -16.59 -8.54
N THR A 147 -8.10 -16.86 -7.27
CA THR A 147 -8.92 -17.98 -6.82
C THR A 147 -10.01 -17.44 -5.91
N GLU A 148 -11.24 -17.91 -6.09
CA GLU A 148 -12.35 -17.60 -5.18
C GLU A 148 -12.89 -18.88 -4.54
N GLY A 149 -13.42 -18.76 -3.33
CA GLY A 149 -14.07 -19.85 -2.62
C GLY A 149 -15.09 -19.36 -1.58
N PRO A 150 -15.92 -20.27 -1.03
CA PRO A 150 -16.84 -19.92 0.06
C PRO A 150 -16.08 -19.38 1.27
N ALA A 151 -16.59 -18.30 1.88
CA ALA A 151 -15.99 -17.61 3.01
C ALA A 151 -16.99 -17.43 4.16
N THR A 152 -17.60 -18.53 4.55
CA THR A 152 -18.44 -18.57 5.75
C THR A 152 -17.59 -18.24 6.97
N VAL A 153 -17.87 -17.12 7.61
CA VAL A 153 -17.23 -16.75 8.88
C VAL A 153 -17.89 -17.58 9.97
N THR A 154 -17.18 -18.60 10.46
CA THR A 154 -17.63 -19.45 11.58
C THR A 154 -17.54 -18.72 12.95
N GLY A 155 -17.34 -17.40 12.92
CA GLY A 155 -16.83 -16.60 14.03
C GLY A 155 -15.32 -16.74 14.16
N LEU A 156 -14.63 -15.67 14.59
CA LEU A 156 -13.20 -15.75 14.90
C LEU A 156 -12.90 -16.68 16.09
N GLY A 157 -13.93 -17.14 16.82
CA GLY A 157 -13.78 -17.78 18.13
C GLY A 157 -13.22 -16.84 19.19
N LEU A 158 -13.13 -15.54 18.89
CA LEU A 158 -12.57 -14.49 19.73
C LEU A 158 -13.67 -13.51 20.16
N PRO A 159 -13.55 -12.93 21.38
CA PRO A 159 -14.35 -11.76 21.74
C PRO A 159 -14.17 -10.65 20.69
N PRO A 160 -15.21 -9.88 20.35
CA PRO A 160 -15.09 -8.75 19.43
C PRO A 160 -14.01 -7.77 19.92
N SER A 161 -12.96 -7.58 19.11
CA SER A 161 -11.88 -6.62 19.37
C SER A 161 -12.02 -5.32 18.55
N GLY A 162 -13.15 -5.17 17.86
CA GLY A 162 -13.48 -4.08 16.95
C GLY A 162 -13.07 -4.40 15.51
N PRO A 163 -13.91 -4.08 14.51
CA PRO A 163 -13.51 -4.23 13.11
C PRO A 163 -12.40 -3.24 12.76
N GLY A 164 -11.67 -3.52 11.68
CA GLY A 164 -10.98 -2.46 10.96
C GLY A 164 -12.01 -1.54 10.31
N ARG A 165 -11.72 -0.23 10.26
CA ARG A 165 -12.59 0.77 9.62
C ARG A 165 -11.96 1.32 8.35
N TRP A 166 -12.84 1.82 7.48
CA TRP A 166 -12.51 2.53 6.24
C TRP A 166 -12.71 4.04 6.43
N ASP A 167 -12.21 4.54 7.55
CA ASP A 167 -12.25 5.95 7.92
C ASP A 167 -11.07 6.31 8.83
N ARG A 168 -10.96 7.60 9.15
CA ARG A 168 -9.92 8.12 10.06
C ARG A 168 -10.22 7.92 11.55
N GLU A 169 -11.35 7.31 11.88
CA GLU A 169 -11.64 6.85 13.25
C GLU A 169 -11.01 5.47 13.54
N ASP A 170 -10.47 4.77 12.54
CA ASP A 170 -9.69 3.55 12.73
C ASP A 170 -8.51 3.79 13.70
N LEU A 171 -8.29 2.84 14.61
CA LEU A 171 -7.25 2.93 15.63
C LEU A 171 -5.84 3.13 15.04
N SER A 172 -5.61 2.71 13.79
CA SER A 172 -4.34 2.93 13.10
C SER A 172 -3.98 4.41 12.89
N TYR A 173 -4.95 5.34 12.98
CA TYR A 173 -4.73 6.78 12.90
C TYR A 173 -4.49 7.44 14.27
N ALA A 174 -4.78 6.76 15.39
CA ALA A 174 -4.64 7.36 16.72
C ALA A 174 -3.17 7.71 17.04
N ARG A 175 -2.91 8.98 17.33
CA ARG A 175 -1.59 9.48 17.75
C ARG A 175 -1.76 10.48 18.91
N PRO A 176 -1.11 10.28 20.07
CA PRO A 176 -0.43 9.05 20.47
C PRO A 176 -1.44 7.89 20.58
N LEU A 177 -0.97 6.66 20.39
CA LEU A 177 -1.82 5.48 20.61
C LEU A 177 -2.14 5.37 22.10
N GLN A 178 -3.42 5.47 22.45
CA GLN A 178 -3.91 5.22 23.81
C GLN A 178 -4.55 3.83 23.89
N ARG A 179 -4.21 3.11 24.97
CA ARG A 179 -4.77 1.78 25.21
C ARG A 179 -6.28 1.89 25.47
N ARG A 180 -7.08 1.19 24.65
CA ARG A 180 -8.53 1.08 24.86
C ARG A 180 -8.85 0.26 26.13
N PRO A 181 -9.97 0.55 26.82
CA PRO A 181 -10.47 -0.29 27.91
C PRO A 181 -10.73 -1.73 27.43
N ALA A 182 -10.59 -2.72 28.32
CA ALA A 182 -10.75 -4.14 27.98
C ALA A 182 -12.17 -4.50 27.48
N ASN A 183 -13.19 -3.71 27.86
CA ASN A 183 -14.59 -3.89 27.49
C ASN A 183 -15.12 -2.66 26.72
N ASP A 184 -14.32 -2.10 25.81
CA ASP A 184 -14.73 -0.96 24.99
C ASP A 184 -16.00 -1.31 24.17
N PRO A 185 -17.16 -0.66 24.40
CA PRO A 185 -18.37 -0.90 23.62
C PRO A 185 -18.20 -0.61 22.13
N ALA A 186 -17.21 0.20 21.74
CA ALA A 186 -16.87 0.42 20.33
C ALA A 186 -16.17 -0.79 19.69
N ALA A 187 -15.64 -1.73 20.48
CA ALA A 187 -15.03 -2.97 20.00
C ALA A 187 -16.05 -4.07 19.64
N THR A 188 -17.30 -3.95 20.09
CA THR A 188 -18.35 -4.94 19.80
C THR A 188 -19.21 -4.57 18.59
N ALA A 189 -19.16 -3.32 18.16
CA ALA A 189 -19.88 -2.86 16.99
C ALA A 189 -19.02 -3.11 15.74
N TRP A 190 -19.39 -4.13 14.94
CA TRP A 190 -19.06 -4.13 13.50
C TRP A 190 -19.81 -2.97 12.85
N ARG A 191 -19.31 -1.74 13.03
CA ARG A 191 -19.79 -0.54 12.34
C ARG A 191 -18.77 -0.20 11.29
N LYS A 192 -19.24 -0.14 10.04
CA LYS A 192 -18.53 0.45 8.91
C LYS A 192 -18.30 1.92 9.17
#